data_AF-X6P6E8-F1
#
_entry.id   AF-X6P6E8-F1
#
_cell.length_a   1.000
_cell.length_b   1.000
_cell.length_c   1.000
_cell.angle_alpha   90.00
_cell.angle_beta   90.00
_cell.angle_gamma   90.00
#
_symmetry.space_group_name_H-M   'P 1'
#
loop_
_entity.id
_entity.type
_entity.pdbx_description
1 polymer ?
#
loop_
_entity_poly.entity_id
_entity_poly.type
_entity_poly.pdbx_seq_one_letter_code
_entity_poly.pdbx_strand_id
1 'polypeptide(L)'
;MENVQFNNMIIANFLICPRQFDLKKGQSNEVAKFREDEGNCNFKGKMKDLKNHLDKSCNLSPIKQSIPYEIINQLNAMNGQIKELQNVVKDLQLQLKDKDNEKDKQIEQINKQINDLKVESLKKDKTITALTNNIQQYQIQFDEFKKKFETKVENQTINIQQLQLQPQIDTQIEQEQKNEQKEKEKHKDCESMLSFIQSPNLENGVDFLLVTANNHTINLKNNEWDNYKFGIFLLGKNITLIPNCYELGYLKIKTSHLWIKHPSSKIDCSKLGYPANQGPGMGEDEGGGGYGTKGGGNDRQSGEMYGEETLLKQIHFGSGGGGIFLNEGGSGGGIIELIIEQQLINHGSIQANGEDGRSSGGSGGSILIELQCQSHLNELKQTFGTITCIGGSGVYNKGGDGRIAIYGIELSSDDILKINPKPFNRLCK
;
A
#
# COMPACT_ATOMS: atom_id res chain seq x y z
N MET A 1 -1.68 36.99 -25.72
CA MET A 1 -2.04 38.09 -26.65
C MET A 1 -2.82 39.10 -25.84
N GLU A 2 -2.13 40.07 -25.24
CA GLU A 2 -2.70 41.32 -24.70
C GLU A 2 -1.55 42.12 -24.09
N ASN A 3 -1.00 43.05 -24.87
CA ASN A 3 -0.31 44.26 -24.39
C ASN A 3 0.11 45.08 -25.61
N VAL A 4 -0.88 45.72 -26.22
CA VAL A 4 -0.71 46.90 -27.08
C VAL A 4 -1.39 48.04 -26.34
N GLN A 5 -0.79 49.23 -26.41
CA GLN A 5 -1.26 50.53 -25.91
C GLN A 5 -0.79 50.95 -24.51
N PHE A 6 0.49 51.27 -24.38
CA PHE A 6 0.93 52.37 -23.50
C PHE A 6 2.20 53.04 -24.06
N ASN A 7 2.15 53.47 -25.31
CA ASN A 7 3.16 54.36 -25.89
C ASN A 7 2.44 55.41 -26.72
N ASN A 8 2.18 56.58 -26.13
CA ASN A 8 2.20 57.91 -26.76
C ASN A 8 1.48 58.96 -25.91
N MET A 9 2.07 59.32 -24.77
CA MET A 9 1.81 60.63 -24.17
C MET A 9 3.15 61.26 -23.77
N ILE A 10 3.99 61.54 -24.78
CA ILE A 10 5.12 62.45 -24.60
C ILE A 10 4.52 63.85 -24.52
N ILE A 11 4.13 64.26 -23.31
CA ILE A 11 4.04 65.68 -22.98
C ILE A 11 5.44 66.24 -23.26
N ALA A 12 5.54 67.18 -24.19
CA ALA A 12 6.77 67.91 -24.43
C ALA A 12 7.10 68.73 -23.17
N ASN A 13 7.74 68.09 -22.19
CA ASN A 13 8.26 68.72 -20.98
C ASN A 13 9.41 69.63 -21.39
N PHE A 14 9.06 70.83 -21.83
CA PHE A 14 10.02 71.92 -21.95
C PHE A 14 10.47 72.31 -20.54
N LEU A 15 11.75 72.10 -20.27
CA LEU A 15 12.34 72.50 -19.00
C LEU A 15 12.67 74.00 -19.06
N ILE A 16 12.28 74.71 -18.00
CA ILE A 16 12.68 76.09 -17.75
C ILE A 16 14.11 76.07 -17.19
N CYS A 17 14.89 77.12 -17.46
CA CYS A 17 16.25 77.25 -16.91
C CYS A 17 16.26 77.14 -15.37
N PRO A 18 16.97 76.17 -14.77
CA PRO A 18 17.02 75.98 -13.32
C PRO A 18 17.54 77.21 -12.58
N ARG A 19 18.51 77.95 -13.16
CA ARG A 19 19.05 79.18 -12.57
C ARG A 19 17.99 80.28 -12.42
N GLN A 20 16.94 80.27 -13.25
CA GLN A 20 15.84 81.25 -13.19
C GLN A 20 14.82 80.90 -12.09
N PHE A 21 14.68 79.63 -11.72
CA PHE A 21 13.78 79.20 -10.66
C PHE A 21 14.27 79.63 -9.28
N ASP A 22 15.58 79.53 -9.02
CA ASP A 22 16.18 79.92 -7.74
C ASP A 22 16.18 81.45 -7.50
N LEU A 23 16.30 82.25 -8.56
CA LEU A 23 16.16 83.72 -8.48
C LEU A 23 14.79 84.15 -7.93
N LYS A 24 13.72 83.42 -8.27
CA LYS A 24 12.36 83.73 -7.78
C LYS A 24 12.13 83.32 -6.32
N LYS A 25 12.90 82.38 -5.77
CA LYS A 25 12.81 81.97 -4.36
C LYS A 25 13.51 82.94 -3.40
N GLY A 26 14.51 83.70 -3.86
CA GLY A 26 15.23 84.68 -3.05
C GLY A 26 14.51 86.01 -2.82
N GLN A 27 13.41 86.28 -3.52
CA GLN A 27 12.72 87.59 -3.50
C GLN A 27 11.54 87.68 -2.53
N SER A 28 11.23 86.66 -1.73
CA SER A 28 10.00 86.65 -0.93
C SER A 28 10.07 87.40 0.41
N ASN A 29 11.18 88.06 0.77
CA ASN A 29 11.27 88.89 1.98
C ASN A 29 12.35 89.98 1.82
N GLU A 30 12.06 91.08 1.12
CA GLU A 30 12.50 92.44 1.47
C GLU A 30 12.02 93.47 0.43
N VAL A 31 11.50 94.59 0.92
CA VAL A 31 11.06 95.73 0.13
C VAL A 31 12.28 96.42 -0.48
N ALA A 32 12.47 96.33 -1.79
CA ALA A 32 13.37 97.23 -2.50
C ALA A 32 12.96 97.41 -3.97
N LYS A 33 12.58 98.64 -4.33
CA LYS A 33 12.52 99.13 -5.71
C LYS A 33 13.92 99.05 -6.32
N PHE A 34 14.18 98.06 -7.16
CA PHE A 34 15.29 98.06 -8.10
C PHE A 34 14.82 97.62 -9.49
N ARG A 35 15.43 98.25 -10.49
CA ARG A 35 15.05 98.32 -11.90
C ARG A 35 14.75 96.93 -12.51
N GLU A 36 13.59 96.83 -13.16
CA GLU A 36 13.28 95.81 -14.15
C GLU A 36 14.23 96.02 -15.35
N ASP A 37 15.17 95.11 -15.59
CA ASP A 37 15.53 94.62 -16.95
C ASP A 37 16.81 93.75 -17.04
N GLU A 38 17.58 93.53 -15.96
CA GLU A 38 18.79 92.70 -16.05
C GLU A 38 18.66 91.38 -15.28
N GLY A 39 18.30 90.29 -15.99
CA GLY A 39 18.52 88.93 -15.48
C GLY A 39 17.49 87.83 -15.79
N ASN A 40 16.67 87.91 -16.83
CA ASN A 40 15.76 86.78 -17.17
C ASN A 40 16.35 85.86 -18.25
N CYS A 41 16.34 84.55 -17.98
CA CYS A 41 16.83 83.54 -18.91
C CYS A 41 15.66 82.81 -19.60
N ASN A 42 15.36 83.15 -20.84
CA ASN A 42 14.17 82.63 -21.54
C ASN A 42 14.33 81.22 -22.15
N PHE A 43 15.24 80.40 -21.62
CA PHE A 43 15.47 79.07 -22.18
C PHE A 43 14.28 78.13 -21.94
N LYS A 44 13.78 77.59 -23.04
CA LYS A 44 12.69 76.61 -23.08
C LYS A 44 13.08 75.53 -24.09
N GLY A 45 13.65 74.43 -23.61
CA GLY A 45 14.24 73.39 -24.46
C GLY A 45 14.09 71.97 -23.90
N LYS A 46 14.55 70.97 -24.67
CA LYS A 46 14.58 69.58 -24.20
C LYS A 46 15.75 69.38 -23.24
N MET A 47 15.64 68.40 -22.33
CA MET A 47 16.66 68.09 -21.31
C MET A 47 18.07 67.94 -21.89
N LYS A 48 18.21 67.35 -23.08
CA LYS A 48 19.49 67.17 -23.76
C LYS A 48 20.20 68.49 -24.14
N ASP A 49 19.42 69.56 -24.38
CA ASP A 49 19.94 70.87 -24.81
C ASP A 49 20.24 71.78 -23.61
N LEU A 50 19.74 71.41 -22.42
CA LEU A 50 19.86 72.19 -21.19
C LEU A 50 21.32 72.37 -20.75
N LYS A 51 22.15 71.34 -20.87
CA LYS A 51 23.57 71.43 -20.50
C LYS A 51 24.31 72.44 -21.38
N ASN A 52 24.14 72.33 -22.70
CA ASN A 52 24.76 73.26 -23.64
C ASN A 52 24.26 74.69 -23.41
N HIS A 53 22.99 74.84 -23.04
CA HIS A 53 22.45 76.14 -22.64
C HIS A 53 23.13 76.70 -21.38
N LEU A 54 23.19 75.94 -20.29
CA LEU A 54 23.78 76.35 -19.01
C LEU A 54 25.28 76.67 -19.12
N ASP A 55 25.99 75.99 -20.01
CA ASP A 55 27.43 76.16 -20.21
C ASP A 55 27.76 77.35 -21.13
N LYS A 56 26.93 77.63 -22.15
CA LYS A 56 27.32 78.56 -23.24
C LYS A 56 26.44 79.78 -23.42
N SER A 57 25.16 79.72 -23.05
CA SER A 57 24.17 80.75 -23.44
C SER A 57 23.29 81.25 -22.30
N CYS A 58 23.45 80.69 -21.10
CA CYS A 58 22.76 81.18 -19.92
C CYS A 58 23.52 82.36 -19.32
N ASN A 59 22.94 83.55 -19.42
CA ASN A 59 23.53 84.78 -18.88
C ASN A 59 23.41 84.89 -17.35
N LEU A 60 22.79 83.91 -16.69
CA LEU A 60 22.67 83.86 -15.23
C LEU A 60 23.96 83.30 -14.62
N SER A 61 24.52 84.02 -13.65
CA SER A 61 25.72 83.63 -12.92
C SER A 61 25.59 82.19 -12.38
N PRO A 62 26.60 81.32 -12.58
CA PRO A 62 26.60 79.99 -11.98
C PRO A 62 26.47 80.12 -10.46
N ILE A 63 25.40 79.57 -9.89
CA ILE A 63 25.25 79.51 -8.44
C ILE A 63 26.35 78.58 -7.93
N LYS A 64 27.33 79.11 -7.19
CA LYS A 64 28.29 78.31 -6.44
C LYS A 64 27.56 77.66 -5.26
N GLN A 65 26.81 76.59 -5.52
CA GLN A 65 26.30 75.75 -4.44
C GLN A 65 27.47 74.92 -3.90
N SER A 66 27.97 75.27 -2.72
CA SER A 66 28.85 74.37 -1.97
C SER A 66 27.99 73.22 -1.46
N ILE A 67 28.00 72.09 -2.14
CA ILE A 67 27.35 70.87 -1.64
C ILE A 67 28.03 70.52 -0.31
N PRO A 68 27.30 70.44 0.82
CA PRO A 68 27.88 70.03 2.09
C PRO A 68 28.62 68.71 1.95
N TYR A 69 29.83 68.64 2.53
CA TYR A 69 30.70 67.46 2.44
C TYR A 69 30.01 66.16 2.89
N GLU A 70 29.07 66.27 3.84
CA GLU A 70 28.23 65.17 4.31
C GLU A 70 27.38 64.52 3.21
N ILE A 71 26.81 65.30 2.29
CA ILE A 71 26.00 64.78 1.17
C ILE A 71 26.88 64.02 0.18
N ILE A 72 28.11 64.50 -0.08
CA ILE A 72 29.07 63.83 -0.96
C ILE A 72 29.48 62.48 -0.37
N ASN A 73 29.72 62.42 0.96
CA ASN A 73 30.05 61.16 1.63
C ASN A 73 28.89 60.15 1.59
N GLN A 74 27.66 60.60 1.80
CA GLN A 74 26.48 59.74 1.67
C GLN A 74 26.29 59.22 0.24
N LEU A 75 26.50 60.05 -0.79
CA LEU A 75 26.46 59.63 -2.19
C LEU A 75 27.54 58.60 -2.52
N ASN A 76 28.75 58.77 -1.99
CA ASN A 76 29.83 57.79 -2.18
C ASN A 76 29.52 56.46 -1.49
N ALA A 77 28.96 56.49 -0.27
CA ALA A 77 28.51 55.29 0.44
C ALA A 77 27.40 54.56 -0.33
N MET A 78 26.38 55.29 -0.81
CA MET A 78 25.32 54.71 -1.64
C MET A 78 25.85 54.12 -2.95
N ASN A 79 26.79 54.79 -3.61
CA ASN A 79 27.44 54.24 -4.81
C ASN A 79 28.23 52.95 -4.51
N GLY A 80 28.84 52.84 -3.32
CA GLY A 80 29.45 51.60 -2.84
C GLY A 80 28.42 50.47 -2.72
N GLN A 81 27.32 50.72 -2.01
CA GLN A 81 26.23 49.76 -1.85
C GLN A 81 25.60 49.33 -3.18
N ILE A 82 25.43 50.26 -4.13
CA ILE A 82 24.91 49.95 -5.48
C ILE A 82 25.85 48.99 -6.22
N LYS A 83 27.18 49.18 -6.11
CA LYS A 83 28.15 48.26 -6.74
C LYS A 83 28.12 46.88 -6.11
N GLU A 84 28.00 46.79 -4.78
CA GLU A 84 27.83 45.52 -4.08
C GLU A 84 26.58 44.80 -4.54
N LEU A 85 25.44 45.50 -4.61
CA LEU A 85 24.18 44.95 -5.08
C LEU A 85 24.28 44.47 -6.53
N GLN A 86 24.94 45.22 -7.40
CA GLN A 86 25.19 44.81 -8.80
C GLN A 86 26.01 43.52 -8.89
N ASN A 87 26.97 43.31 -7.99
CA ASN A 87 27.75 42.06 -7.95
C ASN A 87 26.90 40.89 -7.45
N VAL A 88 26.06 41.09 -6.42
CA VAL A 88 25.12 40.07 -5.95
C VAL A 88 24.14 39.67 -7.05
N VAL A 89 23.60 40.64 -7.81
CA VAL A 89 22.69 40.34 -8.94
C VAL A 89 23.39 39.51 -10.02
N LYS A 90 24.65 39.81 -10.35
CA LYS A 90 25.43 39.02 -11.31
C LYS A 90 25.69 37.59 -10.82
N ASP A 91 26.01 37.43 -9.55
CA ASP A 91 26.23 36.12 -8.95
C ASP A 91 24.95 35.27 -8.97
N LEU A 92 23.81 35.86 -8.59
CA LEU A 92 22.51 35.20 -8.68
C LEU A 92 22.15 34.81 -10.11
N GLN A 93 22.46 35.65 -11.11
CA GLN A 93 22.26 35.33 -12.51
C GLN A 93 23.10 34.13 -12.98
N LEU A 94 24.35 34.03 -12.51
CA LEU A 94 25.21 32.87 -12.80
C LEU A 94 24.66 31.60 -12.13
N GLN A 95 24.28 31.67 -10.85
CA GLN A 95 23.69 30.54 -10.14
C GLN A 95 22.41 30.02 -10.79
N LEU A 96 21.55 30.91 -11.30
CA LEU A 96 20.35 30.52 -12.05
C LEU A 96 20.70 29.79 -13.34
N LYS A 97 21.69 30.29 -14.10
CA LYS A 97 22.14 29.67 -15.34
C LYS A 97 22.73 28.27 -15.11
N ASP A 98 23.50 28.09 -14.05
CA ASP A 98 24.08 26.79 -13.70
C ASP A 98 22.99 25.78 -13.31
N LYS A 99 21.98 26.22 -12.53
CA LYS A 99 20.82 25.38 -12.19
C LYS A 99 19.99 24.99 -13.41
N ASP A 100 19.82 25.89 -14.38
CA ASP A 100 19.09 25.57 -15.62
C ASP A 100 19.87 24.54 -16.46
N ASN A 101 21.19 24.68 -16.58
CA ASN A 101 22.03 23.69 -17.26
C ASN A 101 22.01 22.32 -16.57
N GLU A 102 21.96 22.28 -15.24
CA GLU A 102 21.86 21.03 -14.48
C GLU A 102 20.51 20.34 -14.71
N LYS A 103 19.42 21.11 -14.72
CA LYS A 103 18.08 20.59 -15.05
C LYS A 103 18.04 20.02 -16.46
N ASP A 104 18.64 20.68 -17.44
CA ASP A 104 18.67 20.18 -18.83
C ASP A 104 19.38 18.82 -18.93
N LYS A 105 20.50 18.65 -18.21
CA LYS A 105 21.21 17.35 -18.13
C LYS A 105 20.35 16.27 -17.48
N GLN A 106 19.64 16.61 -16.40
CA GLN A 106 18.73 15.66 -15.74
C GLN A 106 17.57 15.25 -16.67
N ILE A 107 16.99 16.20 -17.40
CA ILE A 107 15.93 15.93 -18.40
C ILE A 107 16.45 15.00 -19.50
N GLU A 108 17.67 15.24 -20.01
CA GLU A 108 18.28 14.39 -21.03
C GLU A 108 18.49 12.96 -20.52
N GLN A 109 18.97 12.80 -19.28
CA GLN A 109 19.15 11.49 -18.64
C GLN A 109 17.81 10.75 -18.46
N ILE A 110 16.77 11.43 -17.98
CA ILE A 110 15.43 10.86 -17.83
C ILE A 110 14.88 10.42 -19.18
N ASN A 111 15.03 11.24 -20.23
CA ASN A 111 14.57 10.89 -21.58
C ASN A 111 15.27 9.64 -22.13
N LYS A 112 16.57 9.47 -21.84
CA LYS A 112 17.29 8.24 -22.19
C LYS A 112 16.71 7.02 -21.48
N GLN A 113 16.47 7.11 -20.16
CA GLN A 113 15.87 6.02 -19.38
C GLN A 113 14.46 5.65 -19.87
N ILE A 114 13.63 6.64 -20.22
CA ILE A 114 12.29 6.42 -20.79
C ILE A 114 12.37 5.65 -22.11
N ASN A 115 13.32 6.00 -22.98
CA ASN A 115 13.51 5.29 -24.25
C ASN A 115 13.97 3.84 -24.05
N ASP A 116 14.88 3.60 -23.11
CA ASP A 116 15.35 2.24 -22.79
C ASP A 116 14.19 1.37 -22.26
N LEU A 117 13.38 1.90 -21.34
CA LEU A 117 12.18 1.23 -20.82
C LEU A 117 11.15 0.95 -21.92
N LYS A 118 10.96 1.89 -22.86
CA LYS A 118 10.04 1.71 -23.99
C LYS A 118 10.48 0.57 -24.90
N VAL A 119 11.78 0.43 -25.16
CA VAL A 119 12.34 -0.68 -25.93
C VAL A 119 12.16 -2.02 -25.20
N GLU A 120 12.38 -2.04 -23.88
CA GLU A 120 12.17 -3.25 -23.08
C GLU A 120 10.70 -3.68 -23.06
N SER A 121 9.77 -2.73 -22.89
CA SER A 121 8.33 -2.99 -22.96
C SER A 121 7.93 -3.62 -24.29
N LEU A 122 8.41 -3.06 -25.41
CA LEU A 122 8.12 -3.60 -26.75
C LEU A 122 8.68 -5.02 -26.95
N LYS A 123 9.80 -5.37 -26.31
CA LYS A 123 10.33 -6.75 -26.33
C LYS A 123 9.40 -7.70 -25.55
N LYS A 124 8.95 -7.28 -24.36
CA LYS A 124 8.02 -8.08 -23.53
C LYS A 124 6.69 -8.30 -24.25
N ASP A 125 6.14 -7.29 -24.94
CA ASP A 125 4.90 -7.42 -25.71
C ASP A 125 5.01 -8.45 -26.84
N LYS A 126 6.16 -8.49 -27.53
CA LYS A 126 6.45 -9.53 -28.54
C LYS A 126 6.50 -10.92 -27.93
N THR A 127 7.12 -11.08 -26.76
CA THR A 127 7.17 -12.35 -26.03
C THR A 127 5.78 -12.80 -25.58
N ILE A 128 4.96 -11.88 -25.04
CA ILE A 128 3.57 -12.16 -24.65
C ILE A 128 2.74 -12.60 -25.85
N THR A 129 2.90 -11.94 -27.00
CA THR A 129 2.22 -12.31 -28.25
C THR A 129 2.63 -13.73 -28.69
N ALA A 130 3.92 -14.05 -28.66
CA ALA A 130 4.40 -15.40 -29.01
C ALA A 130 3.87 -16.48 -28.06
N LEU A 131 3.87 -16.23 -26.75
CA LEU A 131 3.32 -17.15 -25.74
C LEU A 131 1.81 -17.34 -25.92
N THR A 132 1.06 -16.27 -26.18
CA THR A 132 -0.38 -16.32 -26.46
C THR A 132 -0.67 -17.22 -27.66
N ASN A 133 0.08 -17.08 -28.75
CA ASN A 133 -0.07 -17.93 -29.93
C ASN A 133 0.22 -19.41 -29.62
N ASN A 134 1.25 -19.71 -28.83
CA ASN A 134 1.55 -21.08 -28.41
C ASN A 134 0.43 -21.67 -27.55
N ILE A 135 -0.14 -20.89 -26.61
CA ILE A 135 -1.26 -21.33 -25.77
C ILE A 135 -2.48 -21.65 -26.63
N GLN A 136 -2.81 -20.79 -27.60
CA GLN A 136 -3.92 -21.04 -28.53
C GLN A 136 -3.70 -22.32 -29.35
N GLN A 137 -2.46 -22.58 -29.80
CA GLN A 137 -2.14 -23.83 -30.48
C GLN A 137 -2.33 -25.06 -29.57
N TYR A 138 -1.91 -24.98 -28.31
CA TYR A 138 -2.13 -26.07 -27.35
C TYR A 138 -3.62 -26.32 -27.05
N GLN A 139 -4.42 -25.26 -26.98
CA GLN A 139 -5.87 -25.39 -26.81
C GLN A 139 -6.51 -26.16 -27.98
N ILE A 140 -6.14 -25.81 -29.23
CA ILE A 140 -6.61 -26.52 -30.43
C ILE A 140 -6.22 -28.00 -30.38
N GLN A 141 -4.95 -28.31 -30.05
CA GLN A 141 -4.48 -29.69 -29.94
C GLN A 141 -5.21 -30.47 -28.84
N PHE A 142 -5.49 -29.82 -27.72
CA PHE A 142 -6.23 -30.43 -26.60
C PHE A 142 -7.67 -30.76 -27.00
N ASP A 143 -8.35 -29.85 -27.71
CA ASP A 143 -9.71 -30.09 -28.22
C ASP A 143 -9.75 -31.24 -29.24
N GLU A 144 -8.75 -31.33 -30.12
CA GLU A 144 -8.60 -32.48 -31.03
C GLU A 144 -8.38 -33.79 -30.28
N PHE A 145 -7.53 -33.78 -29.25
CA PHE A 145 -7.28 -34.95 -28.42
C PHE A 145 -8.55 -35.39 -27.68
N LYS A 146 -9.30 -34.43 -27.12
CA LYS A 146 -10.58 -34.69 -26.45
C LYS A 146 -11.58 -35.37 -27.38
N LYS A 147 -11.76 -34.88 -28.61
CA LYS A 147 -12.62 -35.51 -29.62
C LYS A 147 -12.18 -36.94 -29.98
N LYS A 148 -10.88 -37.18 -30.11
CA LYS A 148 -10.32 -38.53 -30.34
C LYS A 148 -10.56 -39.47 -29.16
N PHE A 149 -10.55 -38.93 -27.94
CA PHE A 149 -10.84 -39.71 -26.74
C PHE A 149 -12.33 -40.06 -26.64
N GLU A 150 -13.21 -39.09 -26.83
CA GLU A 150 -14.67 -39.28 -26.84
C GLU A 150 -15.08 -40.35 -27.87
N THR A 151 -14.59 -40.26 -29.10
CA THR A 151 -14.85 -41.28 -30.15
C THR A 151 -14.32 -42.67 -29.80
N LYS A 152 -13.16 -42.78 -29.12
CA LYS A 152 -12.66 -44.08 -28.63
C LYS A 152 -13.56 -44.67 -27.55
N VAL A 153 -14.05 -43.83 -26.64
CA VAL A 153 -14.97 -44.25 -25.57
C VAL A 153 -16.31 -44.70 -26.15
N GLU A 154 -16.86 -43.97 -27.12
CA GLU A 154 -18.09 -44.37 -27.82
C GLU A 154 -17.94 -45.72 -28.54
N ASN A 155 -16.85 -45.90 -29.30
CA ASN A 155 -16.58 -47.16 -30.00
C ASN A 155 -16.41 -48.35 -29.02
N GLN A 156 -15.75 -48.14 -27.88
CA GLN A 156 -15.64 -49.17 -26.84
C GLN A 156 -17.01 -49.48 -26.22
N THR A 157 -17.85 -48.46 -26.01
CA THR A 157 -19.20 -48.62 -25.47
C THR A 157 -20.08 -49.45 -26.41
N ILE A 158 -20.01 -49.20 -27.72
CA ILE A 158 -20.74 -49.98 -28.74
C ILE A 158 -20.25 -51.43 -28.79
N ASN A 159 -18.93 -51.66 -28.72
CA ASN A 159 -18.37 -53.01 -28.69
C ASN A 159 -18.78 -53.80 -27.43
N ILE A 160 -18.86 -53.13 -26.28
CA ILE A 160 -19.34 -53.74 -25.03
C ILE A 160 -20.83 -54.10 -25.13
N GLN A 161 -21.65 -53.23 -25.73
CA GLN A 161 -23.08 -53.51 -25.94
C GLN A 161 -23.32 -54.68 -26.92
N GLN A 162 -22.46 -54.88 -27.92
CA GLN A 162 -22.54 -56.03 -28.83
C GLN A 162 -22.11 -57.36 -28.18
N LEU A 163 -21.20 -57.32 -27.19
CA LEU A 163 -20.74 -58.51 -26.46
C LEU A 163 -21.71 -58.98 -25.35
N GLN A 164 -22.72 -58.19 -24.99
CA GLN A 164 -23.69 -58.52 -23.93
C GLN A 164 -24.96 -59.26 -24.40
N LEU A 165 -24.98 -59.77 -25.64
CA LEU A 165 -26.10 -60.53 -26.21
C LEU A 165 -25.81 -62.04 -26.33
N GLN A 166 -25.26 -62.68 -25.28
CA GLN A 166 -25.39 -64.12 -24.99
C GLN A 166 -24.85 -64.47 -23.58
N PRO A 167 -25.36 -65.55 -22.95
CA PRO A 167 -26.40 -65.54 -21.93
C PRO A 167 -25.89 -65.33 -20.48
N GLN A 168 -26.87 -64.95 -19.66
CA GLN A 168 -26.84 -64.52 -18.26
C GLN A 168 -26.23 -65.52 -17.26
N ILE A 169 -25.81 -64.95 -16.12
CA ILE A 169 -25.99 -65.36 -14.70
C ILE A 169 -24.65 -65.15 -13.94
N ASP A 170 -24.73 -64.47 -12.79
CA ASP A 170 -23.70 -64.34 -11.72
C ASP A 170 -22.80 -63.10 -11.58
N THR A 171 -23.10 -61.92 -12.13
CA THR A 171 -22.22 -60.74 -11.85
C THR A 171 -22.92 -59.40 -11.66
N GLN A 172 -24.04 -59.38 -10.93
CA GLN A 172 -24.70 -58.13 -10.52
C GLN A 172 -24.31 -57.64 -9.11
N ILE A 173 -23.55 -58.40 -8.31
CA ILE A 173 -23.27 -58.04 -6.91
C ILE A 173 -22.00 -57.17 -6.75
N GLU A 174 -21.05 -57.23 -7.68
CA GLU A 174 -19.73 -56.58 -7.49
C GLU A 174 -19.60 -55.18 -8.11
N GLN A 175 -20.44 -54.82 -9.08
CA GLN A 175 -20.35 -53.53 -9.78
C GLN A 175 -21.25 -52.44 -9.18
N GLU A 176 -22.31 -52.78 -8.45
CA GLU A 176 -23.09 -51.80 -7.68
C GLU A 176 -22.31 -51.25 -6.47
N GLN A 177 -21.37 -52.02 -5.90
CA GLN A 177 -20.57 -51.58 -4.74
C GLN A 177 -19.51 -50.53 -5.10
N LYS A 178 -19.00 -50.49 -6.34
CA LYS A 178 -17.94 -49.54 -6.76
C LYS A 178 -18.46 -48.17 -7.19
N ASN A 179 -19.69 -48.07 -7.68
CA ASN A 179 -20.31 -46.78 -8.01
C ASN A 179 -21.02 -46.15 -6.79
N GLU A 180 -21.58 -46.97 -5.87
CA GLU A 180 -22.06 -46.44 -4.59
C GLU A 180 -20.92 -45.84 -3.73
N GLN A 181 -19.69 -46.36 -3.79
CA GLN A 181 -18.57 -45.80 -3.02
C GLN A 181 -18.14 -44.39 -3.46
N LYS A 182 -18.26 -44.05 -4.76
CA LYS A 182 -17.91 -42.72 -5.27
C LYS A 182 -18.98 -41.66 -5.04
N GLU A 183 -20.25 -42.04 -4.91
CA GLU A 183 -21.33 -41.13 -4.50
C GLU A 183 -21.47 -41.03 -2.98
N LYS A 184 -21.15 -42.08 -2.20
CA LYS A 184 -21.17 -42.05 -0.72
C LYS A 184 -20.08 -41.18 -0.09
N GLU A 185 -19.02 -40.79 -0.80
CA GLU A 185 -17.94 -39.92 -0.27
C GLU A 185 -18.23 -38.41 -0.32
N LYS A 186 -19.26 -37.95 -1.06
CA LYS A 186 -19.45 -36.52 -1.35
C LYS A 186 -20.19 -35.71 -0.28
N HIS A 187 -20.82 -36.35 0.71
CA HIS A 187 -21.67 -35.67 1.70
C HIS A 187 -21.58 -36.30 3.09
N LYS A 188 -20.40 -36.76 3.51
CA LYS A 188 -20.22 -37.25 4.88
C LYS A 188 -20.01 -36.06 5.80
N ASP A 189 -20.64 -36.06 6.97
CA ASP A 189 -20.28 -35.13 8.03
C ASP A 189 -19.01 -35.58 8.76
N CYS A 190 -18.51 -34.76 9.66
CA CYS A 190 -17.30 -35.06 10.45
C CYS A 190 -17.42 -36.38 11.24
N GLU A 191 -18.61 -36.76 11.72
CA GLU A 191 -18.83 -38.00 12.48
C GLU A 191 -18.76 -39.23 11.57
N SER A 192 -19.43 -39.17 10.42
CA SER A 192 -19.39 -40.20 9.39
C SER A 192 -17.97 -40.37 8.84
N MET A 193 -17.27 -39.25 8.65
CA MET A 193 -15.90 -39.25 8.17
C MET A 193 -14.92 -39.83 9.19
N LEU A 194 -15.12 -39.56 10.48
CA LEU A 194 -14.33 -40.15 11.57
C LEU A 194 -14.43 -41.69 11.60
N SER A 195 -15.60 -42.25 11.27
CA SER A 195 -15.76 -43.71 11.16
C SER A 195 -15.04 -44.27 9.93
N PHE A 196 -15.03 -43.52 8.83
CA PHE A 196 -14.36 -43.92 7.59
C PHE A 196 -12.83 -43.97 7.72
N ILE A 197 -12.23 -42.99 8.42
CA ILE A 197 -10.76 -42.92 8.56
C ILE A 197 -10.17 -44.01 9.46
N GLN A 198 -11.00 -44.79 10.15
CA GLN A 198 -10.56 -45.98 10.91
C GLN A 198 -10.24 -47.18 10.01
N SER A 199 -10.39 -47.03 8.69
CA SER A 199 -9.95 -48.02 7.70
C SER A 199 -8.44 -48.30 7.82
N PRO A 200 -8.00 -49.57 7.78
CA PRO A 200 -6.60 -49.94 7.97
C PRO A 200 -5.65 -49.45 6.85
N ASN A 201 -6.21 -48.96 5.73
CA ASN A 201 -5.45 -48.48 4.58
C ASN A 201 -5.11 -46.99 4.61
N LEU A 202 -5.54 -46.27 5.65
CA LEU A 202 -5.29 -44.83 5.79
C LEU A 202 -4.29 -44.57 6.91
N GLU A 203 -3.38 -43.63 6.69
CA GLU A 203 -2.32 -43.30 7.63
C GLU A 203 -2.57 -41.95 8.33
N ASN A 204 -2.55 -41.96 9.67
CA ASN A 204 -2.65 -40.75 10.48
C ASN A 204 -1.37 -39.91 10.38
N GLY A 205 -1.51 -38.61 10.16
CA GLY A 205 -0.42 -37.67 9.86
C GLY A 205 -0.08 -37.56 8.38
N VAL A 206 -0.68 -38.39 7.52
CA VAL A 206 -0.48 -38.36 6.06
C VAL A 206 -1.81 -38.12 5.33
N ASP A 207 -2.77 -39.03 5.51
CA ASP A 207 -4.06 -39.01 4.84
C ASP A 207 -5.10 -38.16 5.61
N PHE A 208 -5.02 -38.21 6.93
CA PHE A 208 -5.86 -37.49 7.89
C PHE A 208 -5.03 -37.13 9.13
N LEU A 209 -5.53 -36.23 9.97
CA LEU A 209 -4.95 -35.96 11.29
C LEU A 209 -5.98 -36.25 12.38
N LEU A 210 -5.79 -37.31 13.16
CA LEU A 210 -6.65 -37.69 14.29
C LEU A 210 -5.87 -37.58 15.60
N VAL A 211 -6.44 -36.82 16.53
CA VAL A 211 -5.82 -36.56 17.84
C VAL A 211 -6.87 -36.76 18.93
N THR A 212 -6.78 -37.89 19.63
CA THR A 212 -7.68 -38.26 20.72
C THR A 212 -7.09 -37.99 22.10
N ALA A 213 -5.76 -37.93 22.20
CA ALA A 213 -5.06 -37.64 23.44
C ALA A 213 -5.26 -36.18 23.87
N ASN A 214 -5.38 -35.96 25.18
CA ASN A 214 -5.46 -34.63 25.76
C ASN A 214 -4.06 -33.99 25.87
N ASN A 215 -4.00 -32.67 26.00
CA ASN A 215 -2.78 -31.89 26.29
C ASN A 215 -1.65 -32.16 25.28
N HIS A 216 -1.95 -32.05 23.99
CA HIS A 216 -0.99 -32.29 22.92
C HIS A 216 -0.77 -31.05 22.07
N THR A 217 0.48 -30.81 21.70
CA THR A 217 0.85 -29.79 20.71
C THR A 217 1.39 -30.49 19.48
N ILE A 218 0.86 -30.14 18.32
CA ILE A 218 1.26 -30.71 17.04
C ILE A 218 1.86 -29.60 16.20
N ASN A 219 3.08 -29.85 15.76
CA ASN A 219 3.83 -28.96 14.89
C ASN A 219 3.53 -29.31 13.43
N LEU A 220 2.99 -28.35 12.71
CA LEU A 220 2.70 -28.42 11.28
C LEU A 220 3.76 -27.65 10.49
N LYS A 221 3.77 -27.77 9.16
CA LYS A 221 4.80 -27.12 8.35
C LYS A 221 4.59 -25.61 8.32
N ASN A 222 5.68 -24.85 8.37
CA ASN A 222 5.63 -23.40 8.25
C ASN A 222 5.70 -22.97 6.79
N ASN A 223 4.78 -22.12 6.35
CA ASN A 223 4.69 -21.57 4.99
C ASN A 223 4.63 -22.64 3.87
N GLU A 224 4.16 -23.83 4.20
CA GLU A 224 3.92 -24.92 3.26
C GLU A 224 2.53 -25.50 3.52
N TRP A 225 1.92 -26.10 2.49
CA TRP A 225 0.59 -26.69 2.62
C TRP A 225 0.64 -28.05 3.34
N ASP A 226 -0.01 -28.12 4.49
CA ASP A 226 -0.39 -29.36 5.15
C ASP A 226 -1.73 -29.85 4.56
N ASN A 227 -1.66 -30.92 3.76
CA ASN A 227 -2.79 -31.46 3.01
C ASN A 227 -3.30 -32.74 3.68
N TYR A 228 -4.52 -32.69 4.22
CA TYR A 228 -5.18 -33.85 4.82
C TYR A 228 -6.47 -34.18 4.08
N LYS A 229 -6.38 -35.13 3.15
CA LYS A 229 -7.46 -35.48 2.21
C LYS A 229 -8.77 -35.85 2.93
N PHE A 230 -8.69 -36.50 4.08
CA PHE A 230 -9.87 -37.03 4.75
C PHE A 230 -10.29 -36.29 6.02
N GLY A 231 -9.50 -35.29 6.44
CA GLY A 231 -9.90 -34.40 7.53
C GLY A 231 -8.84 -34.25 8.63
N ILE A 232 -9.05 -33.23 9.46
CA ILE A 232 -8.38 -33.00 10.73
C ILE A 232 -9.42 -33.09 11.85
N PHE A 233 -9.17 -33.95 12.83
CA PHE A 233 -10.07 -34.30 13.92
C PHE A 233 -9.35 -34.17 15.27
N LEU A 234 -9.56 -33.03 15.93
CA LEU A 234 -9.03 -32.72 17.26
C LEU A 234 -10.09 -33.08 18.30
N LEU A 235 -10.10 -34.33 18.76
CA LEU A 235 -11.13 -34.88 19.63
C LEU A 235 -10.80 -34.77 21.12
N GLY A 236 -9.51 -34.72 21.47
CA GLY A 236 -9.04 -34.50 22.83
C GLY A 236 -9.18 -33.04 23.31
N LYS A 237 -8.93 -32.84 24.60
CA LYS A 237 -8.89 -31.53 25.26
C LYS A 237 -7.50 -30.92 25.20
N ASN A 238 -7.41 -29.59 25.26
CA ASN A 238 -6.16 -28.82 25.22
C ASN A 238 -5.21 -29.24 24.08
N ILE A 239 -5.75 -29.49 22.88
CA ILE A 239 -4.93 -29.76 21.70
C ILE A 239 -4.59 -28.44 21.02
N THR A 240 -3.33 -28.23 20.66
CA THR A 240 -2.88 -27.04 19.95
C THR A 240 -2.20 -27.43 18.64
N LEU A 241 -2.68 -26.91 17.50
CA LEU A 241 -1.95 -26.94 16.23
C LEU A 241 -1.15 -25.64 16.08
N ILE A 242 0.16 -25.75 15.86
CA ILE A 242 1.07 -24.60 15.65
C ILE A 242 2.00 -24.86 14.46
N PRO A 243 2.48 -23.83 13.75
CA PRO A 243 3.52 -24.00 12.75
C PRO A 243 4.88 -24.28 13.41
N ASN A 244 5.70 -25.11 12.78
CA ASN A 244 7.08 -25.37 13.19
C ASN A 244 8.00 -24.23 12.71
N CYS A 245 8.08 -23.15 13.47
CA CYS A 245 8.88 -21.97 13.12
C CYS A 245 9.63 -21.38 14.31
N TYR A 246 10.70 -20.64 14.02
CA TYR A 246 11.47 -19.89 15.02
C TYR A 246 11.16 -18.39 15.04
N GLU A 247 10.57 -17.85 13.97
CA GLU A 247 10.30 -16.42 13.81
C GLU A 247 8.85 -16.19 13.35
N LEU A 248 8.63 -16.07 12.03
CA LEU A 248 7.33 -15.83 11.43
C LEU A 248 6.57 -17.14 11.19
N GLY A 249 5.37 -17.22 11.78
CA GLY A 249 4.47 -18.37 11.68
C GLY A 249 3.38 -18.14 10.64
N TYR A 250 3.40 -18.96 9.60
CA TYR A 250 2.40 -19.00 8.54
C TYR A 250 1.91 -20.43 8.40
N LEU A 251 0.74 -20.72 8.96
CA LEU A 251 0.11 -22.02 8.87
C LEU A 251 -0.83 -22.11 7.67
N LYS A 252 -0.63 -23.11 6.81
CA LYS A 252 -1.44 -23.33 5.61
C LYS A 252 -2.01 -24.74 5.64
N ILE A 253 -3.32 -24.86 5.82
CA ILE A 253 -3.99 -26.17 5.92
C ILE A 253 -5.01 -26.30 4.82
N LYS A 254 -4.92 -27.39 4.07
CA LYS A 254 -5.97 -27.82 3.13
C LYS A 254 -6.53 -29.15 3.57
N THR A 255 -7.83 -29.22 3.80
CA THR A 255 -8.46 -30.45 4.30
C THR A 255 -9.92 -30.59 3.88
N SER A 256 -10.45 -31.81 3.81
CA SER A 256 -11.87 -31.99 3.53
C SER A 256 -12.76 -31.60 4.72
N HIS A 257 -12.36 -32.01 5.93
CA HIS A 257 -13.11 -31.79 7.16
C HIS A 257 -12.20 -31.21 8.23
N LEU A 258 -12.69 -30.25 9.01
CA LEU A 258 -12.00 -29.75 10.19
C LEU A 258 -12.93 -29.80 11.39
N TRP A 259 -12.61 -30.67 12.36
CA TRP A 259 -13.35 -30.79 13.60
C TRP A 259 -12.48 -30.49 14.81
N ILE A 260 -12.75 -29.36 15.47
CA ILE A 260 -12.20 -29.02 16.79
C ILE A 260 -13.31 -29.28 17.81
N LYS A 261 -13.28 -30.46 18.45
CA LYS A 261 -14.41 -30.93 19.25
C LYS A 261 -14.58 -30.19 20.58
N HIS A 262 -13.48 -29.84 21.24
CA HIS A 262 -13.48 -29.29 22.59
C HIS A 262 -13.09 -27.81 22.61
N PRO A 263 -13.75 -26.96 23.43
CA PRO A 263 -13.52 -25.51 23.47
C PRO A 263 -12.11 -25.08 23.90
N SER A 264 -11.39 -25.97 24.55
CA SER A 264 -10.01 -25.71 25.00
C SER A 264 -8.95 -25.95 23.93
N SER A 265 -9.32 -26.57 22.80
CA SER A 265 -8.41 -26.92 21.73
C SER A 265 -8.37 -25.80 20.70
N LYS A 266 -7.23 -25.60 20.03
CA LYS A 266 -7.02 -24.44 19.19
C LYS A 266 -6.04 -24.64 18.04
N ILE A 267 -6.19 -23.81 17.02
CA ILE A 267 -5.19 -23.54 15.98
C ILE A 267 -4.59 -22.18 16.30
N ASP A 268 -3.28 -22.12 16.53
CA ASP A 268 -2.64 -20.95 17.13
C ASP A 268 -1.42 -20.49 16.33
N CYS A 269 -1.51 -19.26 15.81
CA CYS A 269 -0.41 -18.48 15.26
C CYS A 269 -0.26 -17.15 15.99
N SER A 270 -0.73 -17.05 17.23
CA SER A 270 -0.57 -15.83 18.02
C SER A 270 0.91 -15.57 18.29
N LYS A 271 1.31 -14.30 18.28
CA LYS A 271 2.68 -13.84 18.56
C LYS A 271 3.73 -14.24 17.51
N LEU A 272 3.32 -14.88 16.42
CA LEU A 272 4.22 -15.37 15.36
C LEU A 272 4.30 -14.41 14.16
N GLY A 273 4.08 -13.12 14.38
CA GLY A 273 4.24 -12.04 13.40
C GLY A 273 5.56 -11.32 13.58
N TYR A 274 5.68 -10.11 13.02
CA TYR A 274 6.91 -9.33 13.15
C TYR A 274 7.21 -9.05 14.63
N PRO A 275 8.47 -9.19 15.08
CA PRO A 275 8.84 -8.93 16.46
C PRO A 275 8.78 -7.43 16.77
N ALA A 276 9.00 -7.08 18.05
CA ALA A 276 9.02 -5.70 18.52
C ALA A 276 9.86 -4.77 17.63
N ASN A 277 9.35 -3.55 17.39
CA ASN A 277 9.97 -2.54 16.51
C ASN A 277 10.23 -3.03 15.07
N GLN A 278 9.43 -3.97 14.56
CA GLN A 278 9.51 -4.46 13.18
C GLN A 278 8.13 -4.61 12.54
N GLY A 279 8.12 -4.60 11.21
CA GLY A 279 6.93 -4.76 10.38
C GLY A 279 6.43 -3.46 9.75
N PRO A 280 5.58 -3.54 8.71
CA PRO A 280 5.14 -2.37 7.94
C PRO A 280 4.34 -1.34 8.75
N GLY A 281 3.70 -1.77 9.83
CA GLY A 281 2.96 -0.92 10.76
C GLY A 281 3.57 -1.02 12.15
N MET A 282 4.90 -1.14 12.28
CA MET A 282 5.53 -1.15 13.60
C MET A 282 5.18 0.13 14.37
N GLY A 283 4.98 0.01 15.68
CA GLY A 283 4.88 1.19 16.53
C GLY A 283 6.26 1.85 16.71
N GLU A 284 6.30 3.18 16.76
CA GLU A 284 7.48 3.93 17.19
C GLU A 284 7.38 4.23 18.69
N ASP A 285 8.51 4.22 19.40
CA ASP A 285 8.59 4.47 20.84
C ASP A 285 7.66 3.59 21.68
N GLU A 286 6.57 4.15 22.22
CA GLU A 286 5.57 3.45 23.04
C GLU A 286 4.29 3.14 22.24
N GLY A 287 4.28 3.36 20.93
CA GLY A 287 3.13 3.08 20.08
C GLY A 287 2.90 1.59 19.86
N GLY A 288 1.64 1.16 19.76
CA GLY A 288 1.29 -0.21 19.42
C GLY A 288 1.47 -0.50 17.93
N GLY A 289 1.74 -1.76 17.60
CA GLY A 289 1.81 -2.19 16.20
C GLY A 289 0.45 -2.06 15.52
N GLY A 290 0.40 -1.60 14.29
CA GLY A 290 -0.79 -1.51 13.45
C GLY A 290 -0.84 -2.65 12.43
N TYR A 291 -2.02 -3.20 12.19
CA TYR A 291 -2.37 -4.07 11.05
C TYR A 291 -3.88 -4.25 11.10
N GLY A 292 -4.62 -4.14 9.99
CA GLY A 292 -6.10 -4.23 10.01
C GLY A 292 -6.79 -3.01 10.59
N THR A 293 -6.27 -2.50 11.71
CA THR A 293 -6.59 -1.23 12.36
C THR A 293 -5.31 -0.53 12.82
N LYS A 294 -5.40 0.76 13.14
CA LYS A 294 -4.27 1.53 13.66
C LYS A 294 -3.91 1.07 15.08
N GLY A 295 -2.62 0.98 15.38
CA GLY A 295 -2.15 0.76 16.75
C GLY A 295 -2.48 1.94 17.68
N GLY A 296 -2.49 1.71 18.99
CA GLY A 296 -2.67 2.76 19.98
C GLY A 296 -1.44 3.67 20.08
N GLY A 297 -1.65 4.94 20.41
CA GLY A 297 -0.60 5.94 20.61
C GLY A 297 -0.93 7.26 19.92
N ASN A 298 -0.05 8.25 20.07
CA ASN A 298 -0.17 9.50 19.33
C ASN A 298 0.07 9.27 17.84
N ASP A 299 -0.38 10.19 16.98
CA ASP A 299 -0.31 10.02 15.51
C ASP A 299 1.10 9.77 14.95
N ARG A 300 2.15 10.16 15.68
CA ARG A 300 3.54 9.93 15.27
C ARG A 300 4.10 8.59 15.73
N GLN A 301 3.47 7.95 16.71
CA GLN A 301 4.00 6.75 17.38
C GLN A 301 3.19 5.50 17.03
N SER A 302 1.88 5.66 16.84
CA SER A 302 0.98 4.56 16.53
C SER A 302 1.34 3.90 15.20
N GLY A 303 1.45 2.58 15.21
CA GLY A 303 1.67 1.80 14.00
C GLY A 303 0.52 1.98 13.01
N GLU A 304 0.86 2.33 11.77
CA GLU A 304 -0.13 2.60 10.72
C GLU A 304 -0.83 1.32 10.24
N MET A 305 -2.07 1.47 9.79
CA MET A 305 -2.83 0.36 9.21
C MET A 305 -2.31 0.01 7.81
N TYR A 306 -2.16 -1.28 7.52
CA TYR A 306 -1.86 -1.79 6.18
C TYR A 306 -2.63 -3.07 5.85
N GLY A 307 -2.38 -3.59 4.64
CA GLY A 307 -3.06 -4.75 4.06
C GLY A 307 -4.49 -4.42 3.64
N GLU A 308 -5.07 -5.31 2.85
CA GLU A 308 -6.42 -5.18 2.31
C GLU A 308 -7.38 -6.16 3.02
N GLU A 309 -8.67 -5.80 3.10
CA GLU A 309 -9.66 -6.52 3.93
C GLU A 309 -10.09 -7.90 3.42
N THR A 310 -9.92 -8.16 2.12
CA THR A 310 -10.31 -9.40 1.44
C THR A 310 -9.28 -10.52 1.61
N LEU A 311 -8.02 -10.19 1.90
CA LEU A 311 -6.91 -11.14 2.00
C LEU A 311 -6.66 -12.00 0.75
N LEU A 312 -7.12 -11.55 -0.43
CA LEU A 312 -6.94 -12.27 -1.71
C LEU A 312 -5.74 -11.78 -2.50
N LYS A 313 -5.35 -10.50 -2.37
CA LYS A 313 -4.18 -9.96 -3.09
C LYS A 313 -2.89 -10.29 -2.36
N GLN A 314 -2.90 -10.11 -1.04
CA GLN A 314 -1.77 -10.38 -0.17
C GLN A 314 -2.26 -10.60 1.25
N ILE A 315 -1.67 -11.58 1.92
CA ILE A 315 -1.89 -11.89 3.33
C ILE A 315 -0.65 -11.45 4.09
N HIS A 316 -0.81 -10.77 5.23
CA HIS A 316 0.31 -10.17 5.93
C HIS A 316 0.38 -10.62 7.39
N PHE A 317 1.60 -10.76 7.90
CA PHE A 317 1.85 -10.85 9.33
C PHE A 317 1.44 -9.55 10.03
N GLY A 318 1.07 -9.66 11.31
CA GLY A 318 0.94 -8.52 12.19
C GLY A 318 2.30 -7.87 12.47
N SER A 319 2.29 -6.57 12.74
CA SER A 319 3.49 -5.79 13.11
C SER A 319 3.73 -5.77 14.61
N GLY A 320 5.00 -5.62 15.01
CA GLY A 320 5.37 -5.49 16.41
C GLY A 320 5.06 -4.12 16.99
N GLY A 321 4.83 -4.08 18.30
CA GLY A 321 4.75 -2.85 19.07
C GLY A 321 6.12 -2.17 19.20
N GLY A 322 6.08 -0.85 19.38
CA GLY A 322 7.24 -0.04 19.74
C GLY A 322 7.77 -0.36 21.15
N GLY A 323 9.08 -0.21 21.32
CA GLY A 323 9.72 -0.22 22.64
C GLY A 323 10.74 0.88 22.82
N ILE A 324 10.87 1.41 24.03
CA ILE A 324 11.95 2.32 24.43
C ILE A 324 12.86 1.61 25.44
N PHE A 325 14.17 1.63 25.19
CA PHE A 325 15.22 1.08 26.06
C PHE A 325 14.99 -0.39 26.47
N LEU A 326 14.65 -0.64 27.74
CA LEU A 326 14.46 -1.98 28.33
C LEU A 326 13.02 -2.48 28.24
N ASN A 327 12.08 -1.65 27.76
CA ASN A 327 10.68 -2.02 27.61
C ASN A 327 10.40 -2.38 26.15
N GLU A 328 10.48 -3.67 25.86
CA GLU A 328 10.17 -4.19 24.53
C GLU A 328 8.65 -4.18 24.28
N GLY A 329 8.27 -3.86 23.04
CA GLY A 329 6.93 -4.06 22.53
C GLY A 329 6.62 -5.54 22.31
N GLY A 330 5.35 -5.88 22.09
CA GLY A 330 4.93 -7.23 21.76
C GLY A 330 5.11 -7.54 20.28
N SER A 331 5.37 -8.81 19.96
CA SER A 331 5.37 -9.31 18.57
C SER A 331 3.96 -9.31 17.96
N GLY A 332 3.85 -9.12 16.65
CA GLY A 332 2.59 -9.23 15.93
C GLY A 332 2.05 -10.67 15.87
N GLY A 333 0.82 -10.84 15.37
CA GLY A 333 0.24 -12.14 15.08
C GLY A 333 0.70 -12.75 13.74
N GLY A 334 0.72 -14.08 13.66
CA GLY A 334 1.07 -14.82 12.45
C GLY A 334 -0.03 -14.86 11.39
N ILE A 335 0.06 -15.81 10.47
CA ILE A 335 -0.93 -16.03 9.41
C ILE A 335 -1.50 -17.44 9.52
N ILE A 336 -2.83 -17.57 9.42
CA ILE A 336 -3.52 -18.84 9.24
C ILE A 336 -4.31 -18.79 7.93
N GLU A 337 -4.03 -19.72 7.01
CA GLU A 337 -4.78 -19.93 5.78
C GLU A 337 -5.40 -21.34 5.78
N LEU A 338 -6.73 -21.41 5.79
CA LEU A 338 -7.50 -22.65 5.80
C LEU A 338 -8.31 -22.78 4.52
N ILE A 339 -8.14 -23.90 3.81
CA ILE A 339 -9.02 -24.34 2.72
C ILE A 339 -9.73 -25.60 3.18
N ILE A 340 -11.05 -25.52 3.34
CA ILE A 340 -11.89 -26.59 3.86
C ILE A 340 -12.88 -27.00 2.78
N GLU A 341 -12.79 -28.25 2.30
CA GLU A 341 -13.54 -28.67 1.11
C GLU A 341 -15.00 -29.05 1.40
N GLN A 342 -15.31 -29.54 2.60
CA GLN A 342 -16.65 -30.04 2.96
C GLN A 342 -17.21 -29.42 4.24
N GLN A 343 -16.59 -29.63 5.41
CA GLN A 343 -17.19 -29.21 6.69
C GLN A 343 -16.17 -28.68 7.71
N LEU A 344 -16.54 -27.57 8.35
CA LEU A 344 -15.92 -26.96 9.51
C LEU A 344 -16.86 -27.11 10.73
N ILE A 345 -16.40 -27.83 11.74
CA ILE A 345 -16.99 -27.85 13.08
C ILE A 345 -15.94 -27.36 14.07
N ASN A 346 -15.96 -26.07 14.38
CA ASN A 346 -15.09 -25.47 15.37
C ASN A 346 -15.87 -25.19 16.67
N HIS A 347 -15.57 -25.91 17.74
CA HIS A 347 -16.01 -25.55 19.09
C HIS A 347 -14.91 -24.86 19.91
N GLY A 348 -13.66 -24.88 19.43
CA GLY A 348 -12.48 -24.28 20.05
C GLY A 348 -12.16 -22.89 19.51
N SER A 349 -10.86 -22.60 19.40
CA SER A 349 -10.39 -21.32 18.87
C SER A 349 -9.44 -21.44 17.67
N ILE A 350 -9.51 -20.46 16.75
CA ILE A 350 -8.54 -20.24 15.67
C ILE A 350 -8.00 -18.83 15.85
N GLN A 351 -6.72 -18.69 16.16
CA GLN A 351 -6.20 -17.41 16.66
C GLN A 351 -4.85 -17.03 16.06
N ALA A 352 -4.74 -15.76 15.67
CA ALA A 352 -3.51 -15.10 15.22
C ALA A 352 -3.39 -13.75 15.97
N ASN A 353 -3.45 -13.78 17.29
CA ASN A 353 -3.43 -12.57 18.12
C ASN A 353 -2.01 -11.99 18.22
N GLY A 354 -1.92 -10.67 18.45
CA GLY A 354 -0.67 -10.02 18.82
C GLY A 354 -0.24 -10.41 20.24
N GLU A 355 1.04 -10.24 20.52
CA GLU A 355 1.61 -10.41 21.85
C GLU A 355 1.46 -9.15 22.70
N ASP A 356 1.23 -9.34 23.98
CA ASP A 356 1.34 -8.28 24.98
C ASP A 356 2.81 -7.88 25.16
N GLY A 357 3.11 -6.59 25.03
CA GLY A 357 4.45 -6.06 25.30
C GLY A 357 4.57 -5.42 26.66
N ARG A 358 5.80 -5.20 27.12
CA ARG A 358 6.05 -4.39 28.33
C ARG A 358 5.74 -2.92 28.07
N SER A 359 6.09 -2.43 26.89
CA SER A 359 5.79 -1.07 26.45
C SER A 359 4.42 -1.00 25.79
N SER A 360 4.29 -1.62 24.62
CA SER A 360 3.09 -1.61 23.79
C SER A 360 2.82 -2.99 23.19
N GLY A 361 1.57 -3.26 22.82
CA GLY A 361 1.19 -4.52 22.20
C GLY A 361 1.53 -4.61 20.70
N GLY A 362 1.84 -5.82 20.24
CA GLY A 362 1.91 -6.13 18.81
C GLY A 362 0.51 -6.24 18.19
N SER A 363 0.38 -6.02 16.89
CA SER A 363 -0.91 -6.11 16.22
C SER A 363 -1.38 -7.56 16.08
N GLY A 364 -2.67 -7.79 15.86
CA GLY A 364 -3.17 -9.07 15.36
C GLY A 364 -2.57 -9.41 13.99
N GLY A 365 -2.74 -10.66 13.56
CA GLY A 365 -2.29 -11.19 12.27
C GLY A 365 -3.45 -11.41 11.29
N SER A 366 -3.28 -12.34 10.34
CA SER A 366 -4.29 -12.67 9.34
C SER A 366 -4.89 -14.05 9.55
N ILE A 367 -6.21 -14.18 9.39
CA ILE A 367 -6.89 -15.46 9.23
C ILE A 367 -7.72 -15.43 7.94
N LEU A 368 -7.41 -16.32 7.00
CA LEU A 368 -8.20 -16.57 5.80
C LEU A 368 -8.84 -17.97 5.91
N ILE A 369 -10.16 -18.05 5.82
CA ILE A 369 -10.90 -19.31 5.77
C ILE A 369 -11.69 -19.36 4.46
N GLU A 370 -11.40 -20.36 3.63
CA GLU A 370 -12.16 -20.65 2.42
C GLU A 370 -12.90 -21.98 2.59
N LEU A 371 -14.23 -21.91 2.62
CA LEU A 371 -15.08 -23.08 2.46
C LEU A 371 -15.32 -23.29 0.96
N GLN A 372 -14.86 -24.39 0.40
CA GLN A 372 -15.08 -24.65 -1.02
C GLN A 372 -16.55 -25.02 -1.22
N CYS A 373 -17.33 -24.07 -1.72
CA CYS A 373 -18.73 -24.25 -2.02
C CYS A 373 -18.82 -25.18 -3.25
N GLN A 374 -19.05 -26.47 -3.04
CA GLN A 374 -19.44 -27.35 -4.14
C GLN A 374 -20.82 -26.89 -4.60
N SER A 375 -20.97 -26.73 -5.91
CA SER A 375 -22.10 -26.12 -6.64
C SER A 375 -23.48 -26.75 -6.42
N HIS A 376 -23.61 -27.65 -5.45
CA HIS A 376 -24.85 -28.20 -4.95
C HIS A 376 -24.80 -28.05 -3.43
N LEU A 377 -25.57 -27.08 -2.90
CA LEU A 377 -25.96 -26.90 -1.50
C LEU A 377 -25.19 -27.84 -0.56
N ASN A 378 -24.06 -27.38 0.00
CA ASN A 378 -23.43 -28.11 1.10
C ASN A 378 -24.45 -28.11 2.25
N GLU A 379 -25.26 -29.16 2.36
CA GLU A 379 -26.28 -29.34 3.40
C GLU A 379 -25.63 -29.43 4.80
N LEU A 380 -24.33 -29.69 4.83
CA LEU A 380 -23.55 -29.78 6.05
C LEU A 380 -23.47 -28.42 6.73
N LYS A 381 -24.12 -28.34 7.89
CA LYS A 381 -24.05 -27.18 8.78
C LYS A 381 -22.60 -26.95 9.20
N GLN A 382 -22.15 -25.71 9.01
CA GLN A 382 -20.86 -25.23 9.48
C GLN A 382 -21.04 -24.68 10.91
N THR A 383 -20.07 -24.92 11.78
CA THR A 383 -20.08 -24.39 13.16
C THR A 383 -18.83 -23.57 13.39
N PHE A 384 -19.02 -22.29 13.72
CA PHE A 384 -17.93 -21.39 14.07
C PHE A 384 -17.80 -21.28 15.58
N GLY A 385 -16.57 -21.51 16.04
CA GLY A 385 -16.10 -21.27 17.40
C GLY A 385 -15.49 -19.88 17.49
N THR A 386 -14.60 -19.68 18.45
CA THR A 386 -13.90 -18.41 18.61
C THR A 386 -12.86 -18.23 17.50
N ILE A 387 -12.86 -17.09 16.81
CA ILE A 387 -11.84 -16.76 15.81
C ILE A 387 -11.30 -15.36 16.10
N THR A 388 -9.99 -15.23 16.33
CA THR A 388 -9.43 -13.95 16.79
C THR A 388 -8.13 -13.53 16.12
N CYS A 389 -8.07 -12.24 15.74
CA CYS A 389 -6.85 -11.53 15.36
C CYS A 389 -6.73 -10.24 16.18
N ILE A 390 -6.78 -10.34 17.51
CA ILE A 390 -6.82 -9.19 18.40
C ILE A 390 -5.39 -8.69 18.66
N GLY A 391 -5.20 -7.37 18.69
CA GLY A 391 -3.93 -6.77 19.08
C GLY A 391 -3.59 -7.04 20.55
N GLY A 392 -2.31 -7.25 20.85
CA GLY A 392 -1.83 -7.35 22.22
C GLY A 392 -1.95 -6.03 22.97
N SER A 393 -1.74 -6.05 24.28
CA SER A 393 -1.73 -4.88 25.14
C SER A 393 -0.34 -4.59 25.68
N GLY A 394 -0.03 -3.32 25.94
CA GLY A 394 1.11 -2.93 26.75
C GLY A 394 0.73 -1.94 27.83
N VAL A 395 1.71 -1.49 28.60
CA VAL A 395 1.50 -0.48 29.66
C VAL A 395 0.95 0.82 29.07
N TYR A 396 1.45 1.22 27.90
CA TYR A 396 1.11 2.50 27.31
C TYR A 396 0.02 2.36 26.25
N ASN A 397 0.19 1.42 25.32
CA ASN A 397 -0.68 1.32 24.15
C ASN A 397 -0.93 -0.13 23.74
N LYS A 398 -2.10 -0.35 23.13
CA LYS A 398 -2.47 -1.64 22.53
C LYS A 398 -2.07 -1.71 21.06
N GLY A 399 -1.82 -2.91 20.55
CA GLY A 399 -1.73 -3.16 19.12
C GLY A 399 -3.10 -3.03 18.44
N GLY A 400 -3.10 -2.81 17.14
CA GLY A 400 -4.28 -2.88 16.29
C GLY A 400 -4.75 -4.32 16.11
N ASP A 401 -6.05 -4.50 15.95
CA ASP A 401 -6.66 -5.77 15.56
C ASP A 401 -6.42 -6.04 14.08
N GLY A 402 -6.00 -7.26 13.76
CA GLY A 402 -5.63 -7.73 12.42
C GLY A 402 -6.80 -7.94 11.47
N ARG A 403 -6.73 -8.95 10.62
CA ARG A 403 -7.75 -9.17 9.57
C ARG A 403 -8.23 -10.61 9.55
N ILE A 404 -9.54 -10.77 9.35
CA ILE A 404 -10.21 -12.06 9.18
C ILE A 404 -11.03 -11.99 7.90
N ALA A 405 -10.86 -12.94 6.99
CA ALA A 405 -11.69 -13.10 5.81
C ALA A 405 -12.25 -14.52 5.72
N ILE A 406 -13.55 -14.64 5.47
CA ILE A 406 -14.26 -15.93 5.39
C ILE A 406 -15.06 -15.99 4.09
N TYR A 407 -14.76 -16.99 3.26
CA TYR A 407 -15.39 -17.23 1.97
C TYR A 407 -16.17 -18.54 1.96
N GLY A 408 -17.17 -18.64 1.08
CA GLY A 408 -17.90 -19.88 0.82
C GLY A 408 -19.17 -20.08 1.65
N ILE A 409 -19.51 -19.12 2.52
CA ILE A 409 -20.71 -19.16 3.36
C ILE A 409 -21.15 -17.74 3.74
N GLU A 410 -22.44 -17.57 3.98
CA GLU A 410 -22.97 -16.38 4.65
C GLU A 410 -23.00 -16.62 6.16
N LEU A 411 -22.32 -15.76 6.93
CA LEU A 411 -22.26 -15.91 8.39
C LEU A 411 -23.55 -15.43 9.05
N SER A 412 -24.04 -16.20 10.02
CA SER A 412 -25.15 -15.73 10.87
C SER A 412 -24.70 -14.65 11.84
N SER A 413 -25.65 -13.91 12.42
CA SER A 413 -25.34 -12.90 13.45
C SER A 413 -24.66 -13.53 14.68
N ASP A 414 -25.05 -14.75 15.06
CA ASP A 414 -24.46 -15.49 16.17
C ASP A 414 -23.02 -15.94 15.88
N ASP A 415 -22.71 -16.25 14.61
CA ASP A 415 -21.33 -16.59 14.22
C ASP A 415 -20.44 -15.35 14.25
N ILE A 416 -20.93 -14.21 13.77
CA ILE A 416 -20.18 -12.93 13.79
C ILE A 416 -19.80 -12.54 15.22
N LEU A 417 -20.65 -12.79 16.23
CA LEU A 417 -20.34 -12.49 17.64
C LEU A 417 -19.15 -13.28 18.20
N LYS A 418 -18.76 -14.40 17.57
CA LYS A 418 -17.63 -15.23 17.99
C LYS A 418 -16.32 -14.89 17.27
N ILE A 419 -16.37 -13.94 16.33
CA ILE A 419 -15.26 -13.59 15.44
C ILE A 419 -14.85 -12.15 15.70
N ASN A 420 -13.58 -11.92 16.07
CA ASN A 420 -13.08 -10.60 16.41
C ASN A 420 -11.64 -10.37 15.89
N PRO A 421 -11.38 -9.40 15.01
CA PRO A 421 -12.27 -8.33 14.53
C PRO A 421 -13.36 -8.83 13.58
N LYS A 422 -14.34 -7.96 13.27
CA LYS A 422 -15.42 -8.27 12.32
C LYS A 422 -14.82 -8.78 11.00
N PRO A 423 -15.22 -9.98 10.51
CA PRO A 423 -14.63 -10.54 9.31
C PRO A 423 -15.15 -9.86 8.05
N PHE A 424 -14.32 -9.83 7.01
CA PHE A 424 -14.80 -9.70 5.63
C PHE A 424 -15.46 -11.04 5.25
N ASN A 425 -16.70 -11.02 4.78
CA ASN A 425 -17.45 -12.24 4.46
C ASN A 425 -18.12 -12.15 3.08
N ARG A 426 -17.93 -13.18 2.25
CA ARG A 426 -18.58 -13.35 0.94
C ARG A 426 -18.85 -14.81 0.62
N LEU A 427 -19.89 -15.07 -0.18
CA LEU A 427 -20.23 -16.41 -0.67
C LEU A 427 -19.19 -16.97 -1.66
N CYS A 428 -18.57 -16.12 -2.47
CA CYS A 428 -17.54 -16.50 -3.44
C CYS A 428 -16.33 -15.57 -3.36
N LYS A 429 -15.16 -16.10 -3.72
CA LYS A 429 -13.92 -15.34 -3.85
C LYS A 429 -13.97 -14.35 -5.01
#